data_AF-A0A849A7I6-F1
#
_entry.id   AF-A0A849A7I6-F1
#
_cell.length_a   1.000
_cell.length_b   1.000
_cell.length_c   1.000
_cell.angle_alpha   90.00
_cell.angle_beta   90.00
_cell.angle_gamma   90.00
#
_symmetry.space_group_name_H-M   'P 1'
#
loop_
_entity.id
_entity.type
_entity.pdbx_description
1 polymer ?
#
loop_
_entity_poly.entity_id
_entity_poly.type
_entity_poly.pdbx_seq_one_letter_code
_entity_poly.pdbx_strand_id
1 'polypeptide(L)'
;MTVENALVAAVKAAAGNVPVYDSIVQHAPEVVVPRYVVVYPSVGETLEPAICELGRRDRTWAPRLTFLVAGRNLALGPEVRALADRVLNALTVQRLSLAGWSAGPIEVDFVNPPQRDESVLAAPTVYLTAGVKISATSAA
;
A
#
# COMPACT_ATOMS: atom_id res chain seq x y z
N MET A 1 -16.21 5.01 -7.68
CA MET A 1 -14.93 4.33 -7.38
C MET A 1 -14.75 4.27 -5.87
N THR A 2 -14.37 3.13 -5.31
CA THR A 2 -14.08 2.97 -3.87
C THR A 2 -12.65 3.43 -3.55
N VAL A 3 -12.33 3.63 -2.26
CA VAL A 3 -10.99 4.02 -1.80
C VAL A 3 -9.97 2.94 -2.13
N GLU A 4 -10.34 1.67 -1.95
CA GLU A 4 -9.50 0.51 -2.24
C GLU A 4 -9.16 0.45 -3.73
N ASN A 5 -10.14 0.63 -4.61
CA ASN A 5 -9.92 0.64 -6.06
C ASN A 5 -9.05 1.82 -6.51
N ALA A 6 -9.26 3.00 -5.92
CA ALA A 6 -8.46 4.19 -6.21
C ALA A 6 -7.01 4.02 -5.74
N LEU A 7 -6.81 3.45 -4.55
CA LEU A 7 -5.49 3.18 -4.00
C LEU A 7 -4.75 2.11 -4.82
N VAL A 8 -5.40 0.99 -5.16
CA VAL A 8 -4.79 -0.06 -6.00
C VAL A 8 -4.38 0.51 -7.36
N ALA A 9 -5.20 1.37 -7.97
CA ALA A 9 -4.84 2.04 -9.21
C ALA A 9 -3.61 2.96 -9.05
N ALA A 10 -3.56 3.75 -7.98
CA ALA A 10 -2.42 4.62 -7.67
C ALA A 10 -1.12 3.82 -7.42
N VAL A 11 -1.21 2.72 -6.67
CA VAL A 11 -0.08 1.81 -6.42
C VAL A 11 0.39 1.16 -7.72
N LYS A 12 -0.53 0.69 -8.59
CA LYS A 12 -0.18 0.14 -9.90
C LYS A 12 0.56 1.15 -10.77
N ALA A 13 0.08 2.39 -10.83
CA ALA A 13 0.73 3.45 -11.58
C ALA A 13 2.16 3.73 -11.05
N ALA A 14 2.34 3.74 -9.72
CA ALA A 14 3.63 4.00 -9.09
C ALA A 14 4.63 2.82 -9.17
N ALA A 15 4.13 1.59 -9.11
CA ALA A 15 4.93 0.37 -9.15
C ALA A 15 5.45 0.06 -10.57
N GLY A 16 4.83 0.62 -11.61
CA GLY A 16 5.21 0.42 -13.01
C GLY A 16 4.97 -1.03 -13.44
N ASN A 17 6.03 -1.72 -13.87
CA ASN A 17 5.95 -3.12 -14.30
C ASN A 17 5.94 -4.13 -13.15
N VAL A 18 6.03 -3.67 -11.89
CA VAL A 18 6.00 -4.56 -10.72
C VAL A 18 4.55 -4.97 -10.45
N PRO A 19 4.24 -6.29 -10.38
CA PRO A 19 2.89 -6.77 -10.08
C PRO A 19 2.35 -6.22 -8.76
N VAL A 20 1.07 -5.82 -8.78
CA VAL A 20 0.34 -5.33 -7.62
C VAL A 20 -0.90 -6.17 -7.42
N TYR A 21 -1.01 -6.78 -6.23
CA TYR A 21 -2.14 -7.59 -5.80
C TYR A 21 -2.99 -6.84 -4.78
N ASP A 22 -4.30 -7.11 -4.76
CA ASP A 22 -5.29 -6.51 -3.85
C ASP A 22 -5.77 -7.48 -2.76
N SER A 23 -5.12 -8.64 -2.64
CA SER A 23 -5.38 -9.65 -1.62
C SER A 23 -4.11 -10.43 -1.24
N ILE A 24 -4.18 -11.20 -0.14
CA ILE A 24 -3.13 -12.14 0.25
C ILE A 24 -2.82 -13.08 -0.92
N VAL A 25 -1.55 -13.14 -1.29
CA VAL A 25 -1.04 -14.11 -2.27
C VAL A 25 -0.84 -15.44 -1.52
N GLN A 26 -1.89 -16.27 -1.46
CA GLN A 26 -1.88 -17.55 -0.71
C GLN A 26 -0.95 -18.60 -1.33
N HIS A 27 -0.78 -18.52 -2.65
CA HIS A 27 0.23 -19.24 -3.39
C HIS A 27 1.01 -18.17 -4.13
N ALA A 28 2.19 -17.81 -3.61
CA ALA A 28 3.17 -17.14 -4.47
C ALA A 28 3.29 -18.09 -5.67
N PRO A 29 2.93 -17.67 -6.89
CA PRO A 29 2.98 -18.57 -8.03
C PRO A 29 4.36 -19.21 -8.01
N GLU A 30 4.44 -20.53 -8.23
CA GLU A 30 5.70 -21.30 -8.27
C GLU A 30 6.71 -20.77 -9.32
N VAL A 31 6.42 -19.60 -9.90
CA VAL A 31 7.14 -18.88 -10.92
C VAL A 31 7.59 -17.52 -10.36
N VAL A 32 8.87 -17.41 -10.04
CA VAL A 32 9.81 -16.37 -10.51
C VAL A 32 9.28 -14.92 -10.59
N VAL A 33 8.49 -14.43 -9.63
CA VAL A 33 8.24 -12.98 -9.52
C VAL A 33 9.15 -12.42 -8.44
N PRO A 34 10.33 -11.85 -8.80
CA PRO A 34 11.31 -11.41 -7.83
C PRO A 34 10.86 -10.16 -7.06
N ARG A 35 9.80 -9.45 -7.51
CA ARG A 35 9.31 -8.21 -6.90
C ARG A 35 7.80 -8.11 -7.05
N TYR A 36 7.07 -7.84 -5.98
CA TYR A 36 5.63 -7.49 -6.05
C TYR A 36 5.19 -6.62 -4.86
N VAL A 37 4.02 -6.00 -5.01
CA VAL A 37 3.35 -5.21 -3.96
C VAL A 37 1.99 -5.81 -3.67
N VAL A 38 1.60 -5.90 -2.40
CA VAL A 38 0.27 -6.30 -1.96
C VAL A 38 -0.38 -5.14 -1.24
N VAL A 39 -1.59 -4.78 -1.65
CA VAL A 39 -2.45 -3.80 -1.00
C VAL A 39 -3.47 -4.57 -0.18
N TYR A 40 -3.39 -4.42 1.14
CA TYR A 40 -4.37 -4.97 2.06
C TYR A 40 -5.47 -3.93 2.29
N PRO A 41 -6.75 -4.33 2.22
CA PRO A 41 -7.84 -3.47 2.63
C PRO A 41 -7.66 -3.10 4.10
N SER A 42 -8.24 -1.96 4.50
CA SER A 42 -8.18 -1.52 5.90
C SER A 42 -8.85 -2.57 6.79
N VAL A 43 -8.13 -3.06 7.80
CA VAL A 43 -8.70 -3.97 8.80
C VAL A 43 -9.14 -3.11 9.98
N GLY A 44 -10.46 -2.95 10.14
CA GLY A 44 -11.05 -2.49 11.40
C GLY A 44 -11.14 -0.98 11.64
N GLU A 45 -10.54 -0.10 10.84
CA GLU A 45 -10.59 1.35 11.08
C GLU A 45 -11.31 2.10 9.96
N THR A 46 -12.63 1.97 9.96
CA THR A 46 -13.45 3.14 9.61
C THR A 46 -13.55 3.95 10.90
N LEU A 47 -12.55 4.80 11.19
CA LEU A 47 -12.70 5.75 12.30
C LEU A 47 -14.00 6.51 12.05
N GLU A 48 -14.92 6.46 13.01
CA GLU A 48 -16.29 6.93 12.89
C GLU A 48 -16.35 8.31 12.21
N PRO A 49 -17.40 8.58 11.42
CA PRO A 49 -17.48 9.86 10.73
C PRO A 49 -17.58 11.00 11.73
N ALA A 50 -16.47 11.68 11.98
CA ALA A 50 -16.48 12.95 12.65
C ALA A 50 -17.26 13.92 11.74
N ILE A 51 -18.33 14.50 12.27
CA ILE A 51 -19.00 15.61 11.60
C ILE A 51 -18.13 16.83 11.87
N CYS A 52 -17.49 17.37 10.84
CA CYS A 52 -16.74 18.61 11.00
C CYS A 52 -17.70 19.78 11.23
N GLU A 53 -17.17 20.91 11.71
CA GLU A 53 -17.95 22.10 12.12
C GLU A 53 -18.91 22.65 11.03
N LEU A 54 -18.73 22.23 9.78
CA LEU A 54 -19.55 22.59 8.62
C LEU A 54 -20.66 21.57 8.27
N GLY A 55 -20.92 20.58 9.13
CA GLY A 55 -21.95 19.55 8.90
C GLY A 55 -21.56 18.48 7.86
N ARG A 56 -20.30 18.44 7.42
CA ARG A 56 -19.79 17.43 6.48
C ARG A 56 -19.20 16.24 7.22
N ARG A 57 -19.23 15.07 6.59
CA ARG A 57 -18.70 13.84 7.18
C ARG A 57 -17.25 13.65 6.75
N ASP A 58 -16.35 13.50 7.71
CA ASP A 58 -14.99 13.05 7.46
C ASP A 58 -14.91 11.53 7.59
N ARG A 59 -14.04 10.90 6.80
CA ARG A 59 -13.71 9.48 6.92
C ARG A 59 -12.21 9.31 6.78
N THR A 60 -11.68 8.40 7.59
CA THR A 60 -10.29 7.99 7.52
C THR A 60 -10.22 6.49 7.24
N TRP A 61 -9.34 6.10 6.32
CA TRP A 61 -9.01 4.71 6.04
C TRP A 61 -7.53 4.47 6.30
N ALA A 62 -7.21 3.34 6.91
CA ALA A 62 -5.83 2.91 7.19
C ALA A 62 -5.48 1.59 6.48
N PRO A 63 -5.30 1.58 5.14
CA PRO A 63 -4.87 0.39 4.43
C PRO A 63 -3.38 0.11 4.64
N ARG A 64 -2.98 -1.14 4.40
CA ARG A 64 -1.60 -1.61 4.58
C ARG A 64 -1.01 -2.03 3.25
N LEU A 65 0.23 -1.64 2.99
CA LEU A 65 1.00 -2.03 1.81
C LEU A 65 2.13 -2.97 2.25
N THR A 66 2.29 -4.11 1.59
CA THR A 66 3.44 -4.99 1.77
C THR A 66 4.21 -5.09 0.47
N PHE A 67 5.50 -4.78 0.52
CA PHE A 67 6.44 -4.87 -0.57
C PHE A 67 7.27 -6.12 -0.37
N LEU A 68 7.46 -6.91 -1.43
CA LEU A 68 8.20 -8.14 -1.35
C LEU A 68 9.22 -8.22 -2.49
N VAL A 69 10.44 -8.64 -2.13
CA VAL A 69 11.52 -8.93 -3.08
C VAL A 69 12.15 -10.27 -2.74
N ALA A 70 12.24 -11.15 -3.74
CA ALA A 70 12.83 -12.48 -3.64
C ALA A 70 13.94 -12.68 -4.68
N GLY A 71 15.03 -13.35 -4.30
CA GLY A 71 16.10 -13.68 -5.25
C GLY A 71 17.45 -13.97 -4.59
N ARG A 72 18.29 -14.75 -5.30
CA ARG A 72 19.63 -15.15 -4.80
C ARG A 72 20.74 -14.16 -5.15
N ASN A 73 20.58 -13.39 -6.23
CA ASN A 73 21.60 -12.48 -6.77
C ASN A 73 21.19 -10.99 -6.62
N LEU A 74 20.27 -10.69 -5.71
CA LEU A 74 19.76 -9.34 -5.48
C LEU A 74 20.20 -8.85 -4.10
N ALA A 75 20.53 -7.56 -3.99
CA ALA A 75 20.62 -6.90 -2.70
C ALA A 75 19.20 -6.64 -2.17
N LEU A 76 18.56 -7.68 -1.61
CA LEU A 76 17.14 -7.69 -1.28
C LEU A 76 16.68 -6.51 -0.41
N GLY A 77 17.49 -6.12 0.58
CA GLY A 77 17.19 -4.99 1.47
C GLY A 77 17.12 -3.64 0.73
N PRO A 78 18.18 -3.24 0.00
CA PRO A 78 18.13 -2.06 -0.86
C PRO A 78 17.02 -2.10 -1.92
N GLU A 79 16.78 -3.26 -2.52
CA GLU A 79 15.77 -3.45 -3.56
C GLU A 79 14.33 -3.24 -3.05
N VAL A 80 13.99 -3.88 -1.92
CA VAL A 80 12.65 -3.72 -1.33
C VAL A 80 12.45 -2.29 -0.83
N ARG A 81 13.50 -1.64 -0.31
CA ARG A 81 13.44 -0.23 0.10
C ARG A 81 13.26 0.71 -1.09
N ALA A 82 14.01 0.52 -2.17
CA ALA A 82 13.88 1.34 -3.37
C ALA A 82 12.49 1.20 -4.02
N LEU A 83 11.90 0.01 -4.00
CA LEU A 83 10.52 -0.22 -4.44
C LEU A 83 9.52 0.50 -3.52
N ALA A 84 9.67 0.34 -2.20
CA ALA A 84 8.81 0.99 -1.22
C ALA A 84 8.88 2.51 -1.32
N ASP A 85 10.07 3.10 -1.33
CA ASP A 85 10.28 4.54 -1.43
C ASP A 85 9.64 5.10 -2.71
N ARG A 86 9.79 4.40 -3.85
CA ARG A 86 9.16 4.81 -5.11
C ARG A 86 7.65 4.89 -5.00
N VAL A 87 7.03 3.83 -4.48
CA VAL A 87 5.56 3.76 -4.37
C VAL A 87 5.08 4.77 -3.33
N LEU A 88 5.66 4.80 -2.14
CA LEU A 88 5.23 5.67 -1.05
C LEU A 88 5.40 7.15 -1.41
N ASN A 89 6.53 7.55 -2.02
CA ASN A 89 6.73 8.92 -2.48
C ASN A 89 5.75 9.33 -3.59
N ALA A 90 5.38 8.41 -4.47
CA ALA A 90 4.37 8.68 -5.50
C ALA A 90 2.97 8.81 -4.90
N LEU A 91 2.65 8.08 -3.84
CA LEU A 91 1.36 8.17 -3.15
C LEU A 91 1.22 9.46 -2.34
N THR A 92 2.26 9.92 -1.65
CA THR A 92 2.20 11.14 -0.81
C THR A 92 1.96 12.42 -1.60
N VAL A 93 2.38 12.46 -2.87
CA VAL A 93 2.11 13.58 -3.78
C VAL A 93 0.75 13.49 -4.50
N GLN A 94 0.08 12.34 -4.45
CA GLN A 94 -1.18 12.12 -5.12
C GLN A 94 -2.39 12.45 -4.25
N ARG A 95 -3.47 12.88 -4.91
CA ARG A 95 -4.82 12.95 -4.32
C ARG A 95 -5.71 11.95 -5.03
N LEU A 96 -6.39 11.11 -4.26
CA LEU A 96 -7.30 10.11 -4.82
C LEU A 96 -8.60 10.78 -5.28
N SER A 97 -9.06 10.41 -6.49
CA SER A 97 -10.38 10.82 -6.97
C SER A 97 -11.44 9.87 -6.41
N LEU A 98 -12.28 10.36 -5.50
CA LEU A 98 -13.31 9.56 -4.84
C LEU A 98 -14.69 10.13 -5.17
N ALA A 99 -15.65 9.27 -5.54
CA ALA A 99 -16.97 9.72 -5.97
C ALA A 99 -17.74 10.37 -4.81
N GLY A 100 -17.97 11.67 -4.86
CA GLY A 100 -18.67 12.42 -3.82
C GLY A 100 -17.81 12.76 -2.59
N TRP A 101 -16.48 12.57 -2.66
CA TRP A 101 -15.55 12.88 -1.57
C TRP A 101 -14.35 13.67 -2.08
N SER A 102 -13.88 14.63 -1.28
CA SER A 102 -12.60 15.29 -1.48
C SER A 102 -11.55 14.59 -0.62
N ALA A 103 -10.68 13.79 -1.23
CA ALA A 103 -9.57 13.16 -0.53
C ALA A 103 -8.44 14.17 -0.27
N GLY A 104 -7.93 14.15 0.95
CA GLY A 104 -6.64 14.75 1.30
C GLY A 104 -5.46 13.99 0.68
N PRO A 105 -4.23 14.47 0.91
CA PRO A 105 -3.04 13.72 0.56
C PRO A 105 -2.99 12.39 1.31
N ILE A 106 -2.34 11.39 0.71
CA ILE A 106 -2.08 10.10 1.38
C ILE A 106 -0.91 10.32 2.37
N GLU A 107 -1.14 9.98 3.63
CA GLU A 107 -0.13 10.02 4.69
C GLU A 107 0.50 8.62 4.88
N VAL A 108 1.78 8.56 5.23
CA VAL A 108 2.44 7.31 5.64
C VAL A 108 2.53 7.32 7.16
N ASP A 109 1.93 6.32 7.80
CA ASP A 109 1.78 6.26 9.26
C ASP A 109 2.96 5.54 9.92
N PHE A 110 3.27 4.34 9.43
CA PHE A 110 4.41 3.55 9.91
C PHE A 110 5.08 2.78 8.78
N VAL A 111 6.37 2.49 8.94
CA VAL A 111 7.13 1.59 8.06
C VAL A 111 7.89 0.60 8.93
N ASN A 112 7.54 -0.68 8.81
CA ASN A 112 8.30 -1.74 9.45
C ASN A 112 9.54 -2.03 8.61
N PRO A 113 10.74 -2.07 9.21
CA PRO A 113 11.96 -2.38 8.49
C PRO A 113 11.84 -3.76 7.84
N PRO A 114 12.64 -4.03 6.80
CA PRO A 114 12.56 -5.30 6.12
C PRO A 114 12.85 -6.44 7.09
N GLN A 115 11.91 -7.37 7.26
CA GLN A 115 12.19 -8.55 8.09
C GLN A 115 13.09 -9.49 7.27
N ARG A 116 14.20 -9.91 7.87
CA ARG A 116 15.04 -10.99 7.34
C ARG A 116 14.68 -12.26 8.08
N ASP A 117 14.44 -13.35 7.34
CA ASP A 117 15.05 -14.67 7.52
C ASP A 117 14.27 -15.73 6.73
N GLU A 118 14.94 -16.49 5.86
CA GLU A 118 14.31 -17.58 5.11
C GLU A 118 15.28 -18.73 4.83
N SER A 119 15.53 -19.55 5.85
CA SER A 119 16.06 -20.90 5.67
C SER A 119 15.02 -21.91 5.16
N VAL A 120 13.75 -21.49 5.04
CA VAL A 120 12.58 -22.36 4.76
C VAL A 120 11.93 -22.09 3.40
N LEU A 121 12.18 -20.94 2.75
CA LEU A 121 11.61 -20.64 1.44
C LEU A 121 12.55 -21.03 0.30
N ALA A 122 11.99 -21.33 -0.88
CA ALA A 122 12.73 -21.82 -2.05
C ALA A 122 13.80 -20.82 -2.58
N ALA A 123 13.63 -19.53 -2.29
CA ALA A 123 14.58 -18.47 -2.53
C ALA A 123 14.60 -17.50 -1.34
N PRO A 124 15.74 -16.83 -1.04
CA PRO A 124 15.76 -15.80 -0.02
C PRO A 124 14.80 -14.66 -0.38
N THR A 125 13.93 -14.31 0.55
CA THR A 125 12.94 -13.23 0.39
C THR A 125 13.05 -12.25 1.55
N VAL A 126 12.71 -11.01 1.25
CA VAL A 126 12.60 -9.93 2.23
C VAL A 126 11.32 -9.17 1.92
N TYR A 127 10.60 -8.78 2.96
CA TYR A 127 9.41 -7.95 2.86
C TYR A 127 9.51 -6.71 3.73
N LEU A 128 8.89 -5.62 3.29
CA LEU A 128 8.73 -4.36 4.01
C LEU A 128 7.24 -4.04 4.05
N THR A 129 6.73 -3.58 5.19
CA THR A 129 5.30 -3.25 5.34
C THR A 129 5.15 -1.81 5.76
N ALA A 130 4.26 -1.08 5.08
CA ALA A 130 3.91 0.30 5.40
C ALA A 130 2.41 0.44 5.67
N GLY A 131 2.04 1.19 6.71
CA GLY A 131 0.69 1.69 6.90
C GLY A 131 0.53 3.03 6.19
N VAL A 132 -0.58 3.22 5.48
CA VAL A 132 -0.94 4.52 4.91
C VAL A 132 -2.28 4.96 5.46
N LYS A 133 -2.48 6.27 5.54
CA LYS A 133 -3.70 6.88 6.03
C LYS A 133 -4.27 7.80 4.96
N ILE A 134 -5.56 7.65 4.71
CA ILE A 134 -6.29 8.41 3.69
C ILE A 134 -7.45 9.08 4.39
N SER A 135 -7.47 10.41 4.40
CA SER A 135 -8.57 11.20 4.96
C SER A 135 -9.39 11.77 3.80
N ALA A 136 -10.71 11.70 3.87
CA ALA A 136 -11.58 12.36 2.91
C ALA A 136 -12.82 12.96 3.58
N THR A 137 -13.27 14.09 3.02
CA THR A 137 -14.48 14.80 3.47
C THR A 137 -15.55 14.68 2.40
N SER A 138 -16.81 14.45 2.81
CA SER A 138 -17.94 14.39 1.88
C SER A 138 -18.14 15.73 1.17
N ALA A 139 -18.48 15.70 -0.12
CA ALA A 139 -18.97 16.88 -0.81
C ALA A 139 -20.30 17.35 -0.16
N ALA A 140 -20.51 18.67 -0.10
CA ALA A 140 -21.78 19.26 0.36
C ALA A 140 -22.88 19.09 -0.68
#